data_AF-A0AAE3GUL5-F1
#
_entry.id   AF-A0AAE3GUL5-F1
#
_cell.length_a   1.000
_cell.length_b   1.000
_cell.length_c   1.000
_cell.angle_alpha   90.00
_cell.angle_beta   90.00
_cell.angle_gamma   90.00
#
_symmetry.space_group_name_H-M   'P 1'
#
loop_
_entity.id
_entity.type
_entity.pdbx_description
1 polymer ?
#
loop_
_entity_poly.entity_id
_entity_poly.type
_entity_poly.pdbx_seq_one_letter_code
_entity_poly.pdbx_strand_id
1 'polypeptide(L)'
;MSKLSKLIKYLLSRPPEARFEDISYVLEAFGYQEIRSRGSHHAFENEEGEVIIIPKKGGKKVKRTYIEETIRLLDLANWKDEN
;
A
#
# COMPACT_ATOMS: atom_id res chain seq x y z
N MET A 1 2.25 -18.86 5.42
CA MET A 1 2.05 -17.52 4.85
C MET A 1 2.14 -16.49 5.96
N SER A 2 3.16 -15.64 5.87
CA SER A 2 3.32 -14.46 6.71
C SER A 2 2.09 -13.53 6.63
N LYS A 3 1.97 -12.57 7.58
CA LYS A 3 0.94 -11.52 7.51
C LYS A 3 1.04 -10.74 6.19
N LEU A 4 2.28 -10.38 5.80
CA LEU A 4 2.56 -9.68 4.54
C LEU A 4 2.09 -10.49 3.32
N SER A 5 2.44 -11.78 3.24
CA SER A 5 2.01 -12.66 2.15
C SER A 5 0.47 -12.73 2.02
N LYS A 6 -0.26 -12.79 3.14
CA LYS A 6 -1.73 -12.77 3.13
C LYS A 6 -2.29 -11.44 2.63
N LEU A 7 -1.68 -10.32 3.03
CA LEU A 7 -2.08 -8.99 2.58
C LEU A 7 -1.80 -8.78 1.10
N ILE A 8 -0.63 -9.18 0.60
CA ILE A 8 -0.29 -9.09 -0.82
C ILE A 8 -1.29 -9.90 -1.66
N LYS A 9 -1.61 -11.13 -1.25
CA LYS A 9 -2.66 -11.93 -1.92
C LYS A 9 -4.02 -11.24 -1.92
N TYR A 10 -4.39 -10.61 -0.81
CA TYR A 10 -5.62 -9.85 -0.72
C TYR A 10 -5.61 -8.64 -1.68
N LEU A 11 -4.54 -7.85 -1.73
CA LEU A 11 -4.44 -6.71 -2.65
C LEU A 11 -4.48 -7.16 -4.11
N LEU A 12 -3.77 -8.26 -4.47
CA LEU A 12 -3.79 -8.84 -5.80
C LEU A 12 -5.19 -9.34 -6.25
N SER A 13 -6.10 -9.63 -5.32
CA SER A 13 -7.52 -9.89 -5.63
C SER A 13 -8.30 -8.66 -6.09
N ARG A 14 -7.68 -7.47 -6.06
CA ARG A 14 -8.23 -6.16 -6.45
C ARG A 14 -9.57 -5.87 -5.79
N PRO A 15 -9.65 -5.87 -4.44
CA PRO A 15 -10.90 -5.54 -3.75
C PRO A 15 -11.34 -4.10 -4.13
N PRO A 16 -12.63 -3.77 -4.03
CA PRO A 16 -13.11 -2.41 -4.30
C PRO A 16 -12.53 -1.37 -3.34
N GLU A 17 -12.16 -1.82 -2.13
CA GLU A 17 -11.53 -1.02 -1.09
C GLU A 17 -10.71 -1.90 -0.14
N ALA A 18 -9.68 -1.33 0.49
CA ALA A 18 -8.86 -1.96 1.52
C ALA A 18 -8.71 -1.01 2.72
N ARG A 19 -8.28 -1.50 3.88
CA ARG A 19 -7.96 -0.60 5.00
C ARG A 19 -6.69 0.18 4.69
N PHE A 20 -6.64 1.43 5.11
CA PHE A 20 -5.43 2.23 4.99
C PHE A 20 -4.24 1.58 5.70
N GLU A 21 -4.45 1.05 6.90
CA GLU A 21 -3.39 0.37 7.68
C GLU A 21 -2.80 -0.84 6.94
N ASP A 22 -3.61 -1.55 6.13
CA ASP A 22 -3.11 -2.68 5.34
C ASP A 22 -2.22 -2.18 4.19
N ILE A 23 -2.58 -1.07 3.55
CA ILE A 23 -1.77 -0.44 2.50
C ILE A 23 -0.49 0.15 3.09
N SER A 24 -0.58 0.85 4.23
CA SER A 24 0.57 1.41 4.96
C SER A 24 1.56 0.31 5.34
N TYR A 25 1.08 -0.78 5.92
CA TYR A 25 1.92 -1.91 6.30
C TYR A 25 2.64 -2.54 5.11
N VAL A 26 1.97 -2.65 3.95
CA VAL A 26 2.61 -3.15 2.72
C VAL A 26 3.65 -2.15 2.21
N LEU A 27 3.36 -0.85 2.20
CA LEU A 27 4.34 0.17 1.79
C LEU A 27 5.58 0.16 2.69
N GLU A 28 5.38 0.14 4.01
CA GLU A 28 6.46 0.07 5.01
C GLU A 28 7.34 -1.17 4.85
N ALA A 29 6.74 -2.32 4.53
CA ALA A 29 7.47 -3.55 4.26
C ALA A 29 8.37 -3.46 3.01
N PHE A 30 8.10 -2.52 2.10
CA PHE A 30 8.87 -2.24 0.89
C PHE A 30 9.72 -0.97 1.01
N GLY A 31 9.96 -0.48 2.24
CA GLY A 31 10.90 0.62 2.50
C GLY A 31 10.30 2.02 2.33
N TYR A 32 8.99 2.14 2.14
CA TYR A 32 8.31 3.44 2.14
C TYR A 32 8.00 3.89 3.58
N GLN A 33 8.15 5.19 3.85
CA GLN A 33 7.82 5.80 5.13
C GLN A 33 6.82 6.94 4.95
N GLU A 34 5.87 7.08 5.88
CA GLU A 34 4.93 8.20 5.84
C GLU A 34 5.65 9.51 6.22
N ILE A 35 5.81 10.41 5.25
CA ILE A 35 6.50 11.69 5.45
C ILE A 35 5.54 12.85 5.74
N ARG A 36 4.26 12.71 5.37
CA ARG A 36 3.26 13.77 5.54
C ARG A 36 1.84 13.24 5.55
N SER A 37 1.04 13.76 6.47
CA SER A 37 -0.42 13.63 6.45
C SER A 37 -1.10 14.99 6.35
N ARG A 38 -2.02 15.14 5.38
CA ARG A 38 -2.90 16.32 5.27
C ARG A 38 -4.33 15.87 4.98
N GLY A 39 -5.17 15.93 6.02
CA GLY A 39 -6.56 15.49 5.92
C GLY A 39 -6.63 14.02 5.56
N SER A 40 -7.28 13.68 4.45
CA SER A 40 -7.33 12.30 3.98
C SER A 40 -6.07 11.84 3.24
N HIS A 41 -5.20 12.73 2.78
CA HIS A 41 -4.07 12.36 1.91
C HIS A 41 -2.82 12.11 2.75
N HIS A 42 -2.26 10.91 2.62
CA HIS A 42 -1.01 10.51 3.27
C HIS A 42 0.05 10.30 2.19
N ALA A 43 1.19 10.98 2.30
CA ALA A 43 2.31 10.83 1.39
C ALA A 43 3.35 9.89 2.01
N PHE A 44 3.80 8.94 1.23
CA PHE A 44 4.84 7.98 1.56
C PHE A 44 6.02 8.17 0.62
N GLU A 45 7.24 8.09 1.13
CA GLU A 45 8.49 8.23 0.39
C GLU A 45 9.44 7.07 0.70
N ASN A 46 10.15 6.54 -0.31
CA ASN A 46 11.21 5.55 -0.12
C ASN A 46 12.60 6.22 -0.11
N GLU A 47 13.66 5.42 0.12
CA GLU A 47 15.05 5.93 0.17
C GLU A 47 15.54 6.51 -1.17
N GLU A 48 14.90 6.14 -2.28
CA GLU A 48 15.19 6.69 -3.62
C GLU A 48 14.47 8.02 -3.89
N GLY A 49 13.64 8.49 -2.96
CA GLY A 49 12.84 9.71 -3.10
C GLY A 49 11.57 9.54 -3.94
N GLU A 50 11.17 8.31 -4.24
CA GLU A 50 9.89 8.03 -4.91
C GLU A 50 8.74 8.26 -3.93
N VAL A 51 7.72 9.02 -4.37
CA VAL A 51 6.59 9.40 -3.53
C VAL A 51 5.27 8.83 -4.05
N ILE A 52 4.49 8.22 -3.17
CA ILE A 52 3.10 7.82 -3.43
C ILE A 52 2.14 8.51 -2.45
N ILE A 53 0.99 8.96 -2.94
CA ILE A 53 -0.06 9.58 -2.12
C ILE A 53 -1.24 8.62 -1.99
N ILE A 54 -1.57 8.23 -0.76
CA ILE A 54 -2.67 7.32 -0.43
C ILE A 54 -3.80 8.08 0.31
N PRO A 55 -4.96 8.30 -0.33
CA PRO A 55 -6.09 8.94 0.31
C PRO A 55 -6.97 7.99 1.14
N LYS A 56 -7.27 8.38 2.38
CA LYS A 56 -8.27 7.77 3.27
C LYS A 56 -9.69 8.21 2.91
N LYS A 57 -10.47 7.32 2.30
CA LYS A 57 -11.93 7.42 2.22
C LYS A 57 -12.55 7.14 3.60
N GLY A 58 -13.34 8.09 4.11
CA GLY A 58 -14.03 7.95 5.40
C GLY A 58 -13.09 7.72 6.59
N GLY A 59 -11.84 8.15 6.49
CA GLY A 59 -10.83 8.03 7.54
C GLY A 59 -10.22 6.63 7.73
N LYS A 60 -10.67 5.60 7.01
CA LYS A 60 -10.23 4.21 7.27
C LYS A 60 -9.89 3.40 6.03
N LYS A 61 -10.44 3.72 4.86
CA LYS A 61 -10.37 2.87 3.67
C LYS A 61 -9.66 3.55 2.52
N VAL A 62 -9.14 2.77 1.58
CA VAL A 62 -8.46 3.21 0.36
C VAL A 62 -9.22 2.61 -0.83
N LYS A 63 -9.48 3.41 -1.88
CA LYS A 63 -10.22 2.95 -3.07
C LYS A 63 -9.34 2.05 -3.95
N ARG A 64 -9.97 1.14 -4.71
CA ARG A 64 -9.32 0.25 -5.68
C ARG A 64 -8.25 0.91 -6.56
N THR A 65 -8.47 2.13 -7.05
CA THR A 65 -7.49 2.83 -7.90
C THR A 65 -6.12 2.93 -7.24
N TYR A 66 -6.06 3.28 -5.96
CA TYR A 66 -4.81 3.37 -5.21
C TYR A 66 -4.27 1.98 -4.82
N ILE A 67 -5.13 0.96 -4.70
CA ILE A 67 -4.69 -0.43 -4.55
C ILE A 67 -3.96 -0.89 -5.81
N GLU A 68 -4.51 -0.60 -6.99
CA GLU A 68 -3.87 -0.92 -8.27
C GLU A 68 -2.56 -0.17 -8.47
N GLU A 69 -2.51 1.09 -8.02
CA GLU A 69 -1.29 1.89 -8.02
C GLU A 69 -0.22 1.27 -7.11
N THR A 70 -0.55 0.90 -5.87
CA THR A 70 0.36 0.18 -4.97
C THR A 70 0.85 -1.14 -5.57
N ILE A 71 -0.03 -1.91 -6.23
CA ILE A 71 0.36 -3.17 -6.89
C ILE A 71 1.40 -2.92 -8.00
N ARG A 72 1.21 -1.88 -8.81
CA ARG A 72 2.15 -1.55 -9.90
C ARG A 72 3.47 -1.00 -9.37
N LEU A 73 3.41 -0.07 -8.41
CA LEU A 73 4.57 0.60 -7.85
C LEU A 73 5.52 -0.41 -7.17
N LEU A 74 4.97 -1.35 -6.40
CA LEU A 74 5.76 -2.32 -5.64
C LEU A 74 5.98 -3.65 -6.37
N ASP A 75 5.56 -3.72 -7.65
CA ASP A 75 5.57 -4.94 -8.46
C ASP A 75 5.04 -6.20 -7.73
N LEU A 76 3.92 -6.04 -7.00
CA LEU A 76 3.39 -7.10 -6.12
C LEU A 76 3.00 -8.37 -6.86
N ALA A 77 2.74 -8.31 -8.17
CA ALA A 77 2.39 -9.46 -8.99
C ALA A 77 3.57 -10.42 -9.18
N ASN A 78 4.80 -9.90 -9.14
CA ASN A 78 6.03 -10.68 -9.26
C ASN A 78 6.71 -10.93 -7.90
N TRP A 79 6.20 -10.32 -6.83
CA TRP A 79 6.72 -10.52 -5.49
C TRP A 79 6.65 -11.99 -5.06
N LYS A 80 7.77 -12.49 -4.53
CA LYS A 80 7.89 -13.84 -3.96
C LYS A 80 8.19 -13.69 -2.47
N ASP A 81 7.44 -14.42 -1.65
CA ASP A 81 7.74 -14.60 -0.23
C ASP A 81 9.03 -15.45 -0.18
N GLU A 82 10.19 -14.82 -0.06
CA GLU A 82 11.49 -15.50 0.11
C GLU A 82 11.64 -16.06 1.54
N ASN A 83 10.62 -16.80 2.00
CA ASN A 83 10.59 -17.37 3.34
C ASN A 83 10.58 -18.89 3.35
#